data_AF-A0A9X1Z2D8-F1
#
_entry.id   AF-A0A9X1Z2D8-F1
#
_cell.length_a   1.000
_cell.length_b   1.000
_cell.length_c   1.000
_cell.angle_alpha   90.00
_cell.angle_beta   90.00
_cell.angle_gamma   90.00
#
_symmetry.space_group_name_H-M   'P 1'
#
loop_
_entity.id
_entity.type
_entity.pdbx_description
1 polymer ?
#
loop_
_entity_poly.entity_id
_entity_poly.type
_entity_poly.pdbx_seq_one_letter_code
_entity_poly.pdbx_strand_id
1 'polypeptide(L)'
;MTSLLPINSTPLERALEAVNAGDTAILLRTLYNPTTCPVHLLPQLAWAWSVDRWDPRWSEAVKRNAIRASFFIHERKGTIGALRRVVEPLGYL
;
A
#
# COMPACT_ATOMS: atom_id res chain seq x y z
N MET A 1 15.27 24.54 -6.17
CA MET A 1 14.28 24.39 -7.25
C MET A 1 14.53 25.51 -8.23
N THR A 2 14.57 25.22 -9.52
CA THR A 2 14.69 26.23 -10.58
C THR A 2 13.31 26.84 -10.79
N SER A 3 13.21 28.17 -10.80
CA SER A 3 11.96 28.88 -11.12
C SER A 3 11.50 28.50 -12.54
N LEU A 4 10.21 28.26 -12.71
CA LEU A 4 9.54 28.05 -13.99
C LEU A 4 9.19 29.39 -14.65
N LEU A 5 9.30 30.50 -13.92
CA LEU A 5 9.01 31.84 -14.42
C LEU A 5 10.12 32.37 -15.35
N PRO A 6 9.76 33.24 -16.32
CA PRO A 6 10.73 33.97 -17.13
C PRO A 6 11.71 34.83 -16.31
N ILE A 7 12.84 35.17 -16.93
CA ILE A 7 13.91 35.95 -16.27
C ILE A 7 13.42 37.35 -15.85
N ASN A 8 12.47 37.92 -16.60
CA ASN A 8 11.90 39.25 -16.37
C ASN A 8 10.79 39.28 -15.31
N SER A 9 10.58 38.19 -14.57
CA SER A 9 9.54 38.14 -13.55
C SER A 9 9.83 39.00 -12.33
N THR A 10 8.77 39.62 -11.82
CA THR A 10 8.81 40.55 -10.68
C THR A 10 8.98 39.80 -9.35
N PRO A 11 9.39 40.51 -8.26
CA PRO A 11 9.46 39.89 -6.94
C PRO A 11 8.12 39.30 -6.46
N LEU A 12 6.99 39.93 -6.79
CA LEU A 12 5.66 39.44 -6.44
C LEU A 12 5.34 38.12 -7.16
N GLU A 13 5.62 38.02 -8.46
CA GLU A 13 5.39 36.80 -9.24
C GLU A 13 6.21 35.63 -8.70
N ARG A 14 7.49 35.87 -8.35
CA ARG A 14 8.34 34.83 -7.74
C ARG A 14 7.86 34.42 -6.34
N ALA A 15 7.34 35.37 -5.55
CA ALA A 15 6.74 35.07 -4.26
C ALA A 15 5.49 34.19 -4.43
N LEU A 16 4.65 34.48 -5.43
CA LEU A 16 3.47 33.68 -5.77
C LEU A 16 3.85 32.27 -6.25
N GLU A 17 4.87 32.13 -7.09
CA GLU A 17 5.38 30.81 -7.49
C GLU A 17 5.85 29.98 -6.30
N ALA A 18 6.61 30.60 -5.37
CA ALA A 18 7.16 29.90 -4.21
C ALA A 18 6.06 29.36 -3.28
N VAL A 19 4.95 30.08 -3.13
CA VAL A 19 3.81 29.61 -2.31
C VAL A 19 2.91 28.62 -3.05
N ASN A 20 2.92 28.63 -4.39
CA ASN A 20 2.10 27.75 -5.21
C ASN A 20 2.77 26.40 -5.53
N ALA A 21 4.00 26.18 -5.05
CA ALA A 21 4.69 24.89 -5.12
C ALA A 21 4.08 23.90 -4.12
N GLY A 22 2.87 23.41 -4.42
CA GLY A 22 2.22 22.35 -3.66
C GLY A 22 3.00 21.04 -3.75
N ASP A 23 2.94 20.24 -2.68
CA ASP A 23 3.47 18.87 -2.72
C ASP A 23 2.64 18.03 -3.70
N THR A 24 3.31 17.53 -4.73
CA THR A 24 2.72 16.69 -5.78
C THR A 24 3.10 15.22 -5.61
N ALA A 25 3.58 14.80 -4.44
CA ALA A 25 3.92 13.42 -4.18
C ALA A 25 2.72 12.48 -4.42
N ILE A 26 2.77 11.73 -5.52
CA ILE A 26 1.75 10.74 -5.88
C ILE A 26 2.14 9.39 -5.25
N LEU A 27 1.50 9.04 -4.13
CA LEU A 27 1.77 7.78 -3.41
C LEU A 27 1.03 6.55 -3.99
N LEU A 28 0.55 6.61 -5.24
CA LEU A 28 -0.20 5.50 -5.87
C LEU A 28 0.56 4.18 -5.89
N ARG A 29 1.90 4.22 -6.06
CA ARG A 29 2.74 3.01 -6.05
C ARG A 29 2.74 2.30 -4.70
N THR A 30 2.45 3.00 -3.61
CA THR A 30 2.42 2.37 -2.28
C THR A 30 1.16 1.52 -2.10
N LEU A 31 0.08 1.84 -2.80
CA LEU A 31 -1.24 1.23 -2.62
C LEU A 31 -1.29 -0.25 -3.01
N TYR A 32 -0.51 -0.65 -4.02
CA TYR A 32 -0.46 -2.03 -4.52
C TYR A 32 0.77 -2.80 -4.01
N ASN A 33 1.24 -2.48 -2.81
CA ASN A 33 2.37 -3.16 -2.17
C ASN A 33 2.06 -3.42 -0.69
N PRO A 34 1.99 -4.68 -0.22
CA PRO A 34 1.60 -5.01 1.15
C PRO A 34 2.60 -4.55 2.22
N THR A 35 3.81 -4.13 1.87
CA THR A 35 4.78 -3.57 2.81
C THR A 35 4.63 -2.06 2.96
N THR A 36 4.34 -1.34 1.88
CA THR A 36 4.26 0.14 1.89
C THR A 36 2.84 0.70 1.92
N CYS A 37 1.83 -0.12 1.66
CA CYS A 37 0.44 0.33 1.64
C CYS A 37 0.02 0.86 3.02
N PRO A 38 -0.64 2.04 3.09
CA PRO A 38 -1.17 2.58 4.33
C PRO A 38 -2.10 1.57 5.02
N VAL A 39 -1.98 1.45 6.34
CA VAL A 39 -2.68 0.42 7.14
C VAL A 39 -4.19 0.44 6.95
N HIS A 40 -4.77 1.64 6.88
CA HIS A 40 -6.21 1.84 6.71
C HIS A 40 -6.72 1.41 5.32
N LEU A 41 -5.84 1.20 4.34
CA LEU A 41 -6.15 0.73 2.97
C LEU A 41 -5.82 -0.75 2.75
N LEU A 42 -5.23 -1.43 3.74
CA LEU A 42 -4.96 -2.86 3.64
C LEU A 42 -6.20 -3.72 3.37
N PRO A 43 -7.42 -3.42 3.87
CA PRO A 43 -8.61 -4.19 3.52
C PRO A 43 -8.92 -4.19 2.02
N GLN A 44 -8.74 -3.06 1.35
CA GLN A 44 -8.95 -2.91 -0.09
C GLN A 44 -7.90 -3.68 -0.89
N LEU A 45 -6.63 -3.62 -0.45
CA LEU A 45 -5.56 -4.42 -1.05
C LEU A 45 -5.80 -5.92 -0.86
N ALA A 46 -6.24 -6.35 0.33
CA ALA A 46 -6.58 -7.72 0.63
C ALA A 46 -7.72 -8.24 -0.25
N TRP A 47 -8.76 -7.42 -0.45
CA TRP A 47 -9.84 -7.71 -1.40
C TRP A 47 -9.32 -7.86 -2.83
N ALA A 48 -8.49 -6.92 -3.31
CA ALA A 48 -7.92 -6.97 -4.65
C ALA A 48 -7.05 -8.21 -4.90
N TRP A 49 -6.42 -8.75 -3.85
CA TRP A 49 -5.58 -9.95 -3.91
C TRP A 49 -6.31 -11.23 -3.48
N SER A 50 -7.65 -11.17 -3.41
CA SER A 50 -8.55 -12.30 -3.09
C SER A 50 -8.23 -12.99 -1.77
N VAL A 51 -7.80 -12.27 -0.73
CA VAL A 51 -7.50 -12.88 0.57
C VAL A 51 -8.78 -13.51 1.16
N ASP A 52 -8.78 -14.84 1.31
CA ASP A 52 -9.97 -15.64 1.67
C ASP A 52 -10.54 -15.30 3.07
N ARG A 53 -9.68 -15.03 4.07
CA ARG A 53 -10.10 -14.66 5.43
C ARG A 53 -9.47 -13.34 5.85
N TRP A 54 -10.30 -12.46 6.43
CA TRP A 54 -9.86 -11.17 6.96
C TRP A 54 -10.54 -10.88 8.29
N ASP A 55 -9.76 -10.52 9.31
CA ASP A 55 -10.29 -10.00 10.58
C ASP A 55 -9.76 -8.57 10.81
N PRO A 56 -10.65 -7.57 10.95
CA PRO A 56 -10.26 -6.19 11.23
C PRO A 56 -9.42 -6.04 12.52
N ARG A 57 -9.54 -6.97 13.46
CA ARG A 57 -8.84 -6.96 14.76
C ARG A 57 -7.41 -7.52 14.67
N TRP A 58 -7.02 -8.13 13.56
CA TRP A 58 -5.65 -8.60 13.37
C TRP A 58 -4.65 -7.45 13.50
N SER A 59 -3.48 -7.77 14.07
CA SER A 59 -2.34 -6.86 14.06
C SER A 59 -1.94 -6.52 12.62
N GLU A 60 -1.30 -5.37 12.43
CA GLU A 60 -0.85 -4.94 11.11
C GLU A 60 0.08 -5.98 10.47
N ALA A 61 0.98 -6.58 11.24
CA ALA A 61 1.88 -7.62 10.76
C ALA A 61 1.12 -8.83 10.19
N VAL A 62 0.09 -9.30 10.89
CA VAL A 62 -0.75 -10.43 10.45
C VAL A 62 -1.51 -10.06 9.17
N LYS A 63 -2.10 -8.86 9.10
CA LYS A 63 -2.78 -8.34 7.90
C LYS A 63 -1.85 -8.32 6.68
N ARG A 64 -0.65 -7.77 6.83
CA ARG A 64 0.34 -7.72 5.74
C ARG A 64 0.82 -9.11 5.34
N ASN A 65 1.04 -10.01 6.29
CA ASN A 65 1.44 -11.39 6.03
C ASN A 65 0.35 -12.16 5.25
N ALA A 66 -0.92 -12.01 5.62
CA ALA A 66 -2.04 -12.62 4.92
C ALA A 66 -2.10 -12.18 3.44
N ILE A 67 -1.88 -10.89 3.17
CA ILE A 67 -1.82 -10.37 1.79
C ILE A 67 -0.61 -10.94 1.05
N ARG A 68 0.60 -10.91 1.64
CA ARG A 68 1.80 -11.46 0.98
C ARG A 68 1.70 -12.95 0.67
N ALA A 69 1.05 -13.71 1.54
CA ALA A 69 0.89 -15.15 1.38
C ALA A 69 -0.17 -15.53 0.33
N SER A 70 -1.08 -14.61 -0.04
CA SER A 70 -2.24 -14.93 -0.87
C SER A 70 -1.87 -15.54 -2.22
N PHE A 71 -0.84 -15.00 -2.88
CA PHE A 71 -0.37 -15.51 -4.17
C PHE A 71 0.04 -16.99 -4.07
N PHE A 72 0.89 -17.34 -3.11
CA PHE A 72 1.36 -18.72 -2.92
C PHE A 72 0.20 -19.68 -2.60
N ILE A 73 -0.73 -19.24 -1.75
CA ILE A 73 -1.89 -20.03 -1.33
C ILE A 73 -2.80 -20.30 -2.53
N HIS A 74 -3.08 -19.28 -3.35
CA HIS A 74 -3.93 -19.42 -4.53
C HIS A 74 -3.28 -20.26 -5.62
N GLU A 75 -1.97 -20.08 -5.86
CA GLU A 75 -1.21 -20.87 -6.84
C GLU A 75 -1.21 -22.37 -6.52
N ARG A 76 -1.29 -22.73 -5.22
CA ARG A 76 -1.20 -24.13 -4.73
C ARG A 76 -2.45 -24.58 -3.98
N LYS A 77 -3.61 -24.01 -4.33
CA LYS A 77 -4.88 -24.29 -3.65
C LYS A 77 -5.17 -25.81 -3.66
N GLY A 78 -5.61 -26.34 -2.52
CA GLY A 78 -5.88 -27.77 -2.33
C GLY A 78 -4.69 -28.61 -1.85
N THR A 79 -3.48 -28.04 -1.76
CA THR A 79 -2.32 -28.76 -1.18
C THR A 79 -2.23 -28.61 0.34
N ILE A 80 -1.61 -29.57 1.02
CA ILE A 80 -1.29 -29.47 2.47
C ILE A 80 -0.46 -28.21 2.76
N GLY A 81 0.48 -27.86 1.86
CA GLY A 81 1.30 -26.66 2.00
C GLY A 81 0.50 -25.36 1.98
N ALA A 82 -0.52 -25.26 1.12
CA ALA A 82 -1.44 -24.13 1.12
C ALA A 82 -2.32 -24.11 2.38
N LEU A 83 -2.86 -25.26 2.78
CA LEU A 83 -3.69 -25.37 3.99
C LEU A 83 -2.95 -24.94 5.26
N ARG A 84 -1.70 -25.40 5.46
CA ARG A 84 -0.87 -25.02 6.61
C ARG A 84 -0.67 -23.50 6.70
N ARG A 85 -0.35 -22.85 5.57
CA ARG A 85 -0.10 -21.39 5.53
C ARG A 85 -1.35 -20.53 5.68
N VAL A 86 -2.53 -21.07 5.39
CA VAL A 86 -3.81 -20.37 5.65
C VAL A 86 -4.09 -20.31 7.15
N VAL A 87 -3.75 -21.36 7.91
CA VAL A 87 -4.17 -21.51 9.32
C VAL A 87 -3.10 -21.10 10.33
N GLU A 88 -1.82 -21.25 9.99
CA GLU A 88 -0.67 -20.87 10.85
C GLU A 88 -0.74 -19.42 11.35
N PRO A 89 -1.03 -18.40 10.51
CA PRO A 89 -1.15 -17.02 10.99
C PRO A 89 -2.33 -16.77 11.94
N LEU A 90 -3.28 -17.72 12.03
CA LEU A 90 -4.46 -17.63 12.89
C LEU A 90 -4.24 -18.31 14.25
N GLY A 91 -3.03 -18.81 14.52
CA GLY A 91 -2.68 -19.51 15.76
C GLY A 91 -3.08 -20.99 15.77
N TYR A 92 -3.24 -21.60 14.59
CA TYR A 92 -3.44 -23.03 14.45
C TYR A 92 -2.16 -23.70 13.93
N LEU A 93 -1.89 -24.94 14.38
CA LEU A 93 -0.62 -25.69 14.23
C LEU A 93 0.51 -25.16 15.11
#